data_AF-A0AAW1T6T9-F1
#
_entry.id   AF-A0AAW1T6T9-F1
#
_cell.length_a   1.000
_cell.length_b   1.000
_cell.length_c   1.000
_cell.angle_alpha   90.00
_cell.angle_beta   90.00
_cell.angle_gamma   90.00
#
_symmetry.space_group_name_H-M   'P 1'
#
loop_
_entity.id
_entity.type
_entity.pdbx_description
1 polymer ?
#
loop_
_entity_poly.entity_id
_entity_poly.type
_entity_poly.pdbx_seq_one_letter_code
_entity_poly.pdbx_strand_id
1 'polypeptide(L)'
;MAVTDTASIGQSRRNPRTSYRAISRNSHIDESLFCSAKAGAKIRLPFNRPGKYGACELPSEDTTKRGLIPAGRSMGSLGESFVLLRSDLERMKQGPAYLTPEEAAAKRKAAEAKREQEQAISAQRKQKMLQMEEERKKREPLSETQQIQQRRNDAVLRNAEAMLLEEKDEVKNMNQIIMYGKCVTIRDAQINEKKYMMREEEEAERSSDLAMELDRQRAVAAYEEREQLKEEERRYGAQILSEQIEERKIQRLLQEEQVEQERLQMTKEIARIKELDRKGVEDKVRRAAIMAGEVEKINSAQVERKRAVAEREILEDAMIAEYVRQRDLREQALAEQKAAAAKEKELETARLRAKQERAADRQAEIDELRARRYQEAHDRGIRAKELADRLRAAETNRDLAEARESQQAARLRAQAEMATIEAAEFARVLAENKKAEQLRLTQAEAAAEVRQRHMDELRTQIAANEESRKHEHEEQVQAGIAARAKIAREMALIESIRQQKLKEMEADGIPAKYRAELARKNFGKERL
;
A
#
# COMPACT_ATOMS: atom_id res chain seq x y z
N MET A 1 12.62 50.29 15.96
CA MET A 1 11.15 50.33 16.12
C MET A 1 10.56 49.92 14.77
N ALA A 2 9.85 48.82 14.57
CA ALA A 2 9.29 47.82 15.46
C ALA A 2 9.62 46.42 14.93
N VAL A 3 9.74 45.49 15.87
CA VAL A 3 9.97 44.05 15.70
C VAL A 3 8.64 43.36 15.98
N THR A 4 8.22 42.44 15.12
CA THR A 4 7.36 41.27 15.42
C THR A 4 7.41 40.34 14.19
N ASP A 5 8.07 39.18 14.19
CA ASP A 5 7.83 37.90 14.87
C ASP A 5 6.86 36.93 14.16
N THR A 6 7.37 35.69 13.95
CA THR A 6 6.69 34.38 13.80
C THR A 6 5.96 34.08 12.46
N ALA A 7 5.98 32.87 11.87
CA ALA A 7 6.45 31.55 12.27
C ALA A 7 6.78 30.68 11.03
N SER A 8 7.81 29.84 11.17
CA SER A 8 8.14 28.72 10.29
C SER A 8 7.23 27.52 10.56
N ILE A 9 6.56 26.98 9.54
CA ILE A 9 5.92 25.67 9.60
C ILE A 9 6.61 24.76 8.58
N GLY A 10 7.55 23.96 9.07
CA GLY A 10 8.09 22.81 8.35
C GLY A 10 7.13 21.64 8.46
N GLN A 11 6.58 21.20 7.33
CA GLN A 11 5.83 19.95 7.27
C GLN A 11 6.76 18.78 6.96
N SER A 12 6.96 17.95 8.00
CA SER A 12 7.58 16.63 7.93
C SER A 12 6.74 15.69 7.04
N ARG A 13 7.30 15.26 5.92
CA ARG A 13 6.82 14.10 5.16
C ARG A 13 7.26 12.83 5.91
N ARG A 14 6.32 12.09 6.51
CA ARG A 14 6.55 10.72 7.00
C ARG A 14 6.02 9.71 5.96
N ASN A 15 6.90 8.83 5.50
CA ASN A 15 6.55 7.62 4.75
C ASN A 15 5.73 6.65 5.62
N PRO A 16 4.78 5.88 5.05
CA PRO A 16 4.07 4.84 5.77
C PRO A 16 4.96 3.60 5.86
N ARG A 17 5.39 3.26 7.07
CA ARG A 17 5.90 1.92 7.37
C ARG A 17 4.73 1.06 7.83
N THR A 18 4.56 -0.05 7.13
CA THR A 18 3.82 -1.27 7.46
C THR A 18 3.84 -1.58 8.95
N SER A 19 2.70 -1.43 9.62
CA SER A 19 2.46 -1.94 10.96
C SER A 19 1.47 -3.10 10.89
N TYR A 20 1.94 -4.31 11.16
CA TYR A 20 1.07 -5.44 11.49
C TYR A 20 0.30 -5.13 12.77
N ARG A 21 -1.03 -5.28 12.71
CA ARG A 21 -1.94 -5.10 13.83
C ARG A 21 -1.83 -6.34 14.74
N ALA A 22 -1.23 -6.19 15.91
CA ALA A 22 -1.21 -7.23 16.94
C ALA A 22 -2.61 -7.35 17.55
N ILE A 23 -3.29 -8.48 17.32
CA ILE A 23 -4.56 -8.84 17.95
C ILE A 23 -4.24 -9.76 19.13
N SER A 24 -4.69 -9.34 20.33
CA SER A 24 -4.79 -10.04 21.63
C SER A 24 -3.66 -10.98 22.10
N ARG A 25 -3.15 -10.72 23.32
CA ARG A 25 -2.12 -11.54 23.96
C ARG A 25 -2.61 -12.71 24.82
N ASN A 26 -3.91 -12.84 25.08
CA ASN A 26 -4.46 -13.92 25.90
C ASN A 26 -5.76 -14.48 25.29
N SER A 27 -5.67 -15.58 24.56
CA SER A 27 -6.78 -16.52 24.39
C SER A 27 -6.29 -17.89 24.83
N HIS A 28 -6.73 -18.31 26.01
CA HIS A 28 -6.50 -19.64 26.53
C HIS A 28 -7.33 -20.61 25.67
N ILE A 29 -6.68 -21.30 24.75
CA ILE A 29 -7.27 -22.39 23.97
C ILE A 29 -7.12 -23.64 24.85
N ASP A 30 -8.24 -24.27 25.18
CA ASP A 30 -8.28 -25.52 25.93
C ASP A 30 -7.79 -26.67 25.03
N GLU A 31 -6.52 -27.05 25.21
CA GLU A 31 -5.85 -28.10 24.43
C GLU A 31 -6.29 -29.52 24.82
N SER A 32 -7.27 -29.69 25.72
CA SER A 32 -7.84 -31.01 26.03
C SER A 32 -8.79 -31.56 24.95
N LEU A 33 -9.14 -30.75 23.93
CA LEU A 33 -10.09 -31.11 22.86
C LEU A 33 -9.46 -31.66 21.56
N PHE A 34 -8.13 -31.70 21.42
CA PHE A 34 -7.46 -32.10 20.17
C PHE A 34 -6.37 -33.20 20.33
N CYS A 35 -6.52 -34.12 21.28
CA CYS A 35 -5.68 -35.32 21.31
C CYS A 35 -6.37 -36.52 20.64
N SER A 36 -5.96 -36.85 19.41
CA SER A 36 -6.06 -38.21 18.88
C SER A 36 -4.67 -38.80 18.63
N ALA A 37 -4.55 -40.06 19.04
CA ALA A 37 -3.35 -40.84 19.33
C ALA A 37 -2.26 -40.90 18.26
N LYS A 38 -0.99 -40.88 18.73
CA LYS A 38 0.09 -41.68 18.14
C LYS A 38 0.96 -42.32 19.22
N ALA A 39 1.37 -43.55 18.90
CA ALA A 39 1.94 -44.55 19.78
C ALA A 39 3.42 -44.34 20.15
N GLY A 40 3.81 -44.88 21.30
CA GLY A 40 5.09 -45.55 21.49
C GLY A 40 6.28 -44.72 21.99
N ALA A 41 6.47 -44.67 23.31
CA ALA A 41 7.80 -44.56 23.91
C ALA A 41 7.79 -45.09 25.35
N LYS A 42 8.52 -46.20 25.60
CA LYS A 42 8.89 -46.65 26.94
C LYS A 42 10.07 -45.78 27.40
N ILE A 43 9.93 -45.08 28.53
CA ILE A 43 11.07 -44.46 29.21
C ILE A 43 11.10 -44.92 30.66
N ARG A 44 12.30 -45.37 31.04
CA ARG A 44 12.70 -45.95 32.31
C ARG A 44 12.68 -44.92 33.44
N LEU A 45 12.56 -45.43 34.66
CA LEU A 45 12.76 -44.73 35.94
C LEU A 45 14.03 -43.86 35.95
N PRO A 46 14.09 -42.87 36.85
CA PRO A 46 15.09 -43.03 37.90
C PRO A 46 14.60 -42.70 39.31
N PHE A 47 15.34 -43.31 40.23
CA PHE A 47 15.30 -43.26 41.68
C PHE A 47 16.08 -42.03 42.18
N ASN A 48 15.53 -41.19 43.07
CA ASN A 48 16.14 -40.80 44.36
C ASN A 48 15.30 -39.77 45.15
N ARG A 49 15.22 -39.99 46.46
CA ARG A 49 14.83 -39.07 47.56
C ARG A 49 15.95 -38.01 47.79
N PRO A 50 15.91 -37.01 48.72
CA PRO A 50 15.08 -36.90 49.97
C PRO A 50 14.66 -35.46 50.44
N GLY A 51 13.90 -35.41 51.55
CA GLY A 51 13.79 -34.23 52.45
C GLY A 51 12.35 -33.99 52.94
N LYS A 52 11.92 -34.51 54.11
CA LYS A 52 12.03 -33.99 55.50
C LYS A 52 11.15 -32.75 55.80
N TYR A 53 10.22 -32.92 56.75
CA TYR A 53 9.83 -32.14 57.95
C TYR A 53 8.42 -32.69 58.34
N GLY A 54 8.22 -33.48 59.40
CA GLY A 54 8.26 -33.16 60.84
C GLY A 54 6.82 -32.89 61.33
N ALA A 55 6.29 -33.38 62.46
CA ALA A 55 6.76 -34.22 63.54
C ALA A 55 5.53 -34.58 64.45
N CYS A 56 5.78 -35.49 65.41
CA CYS A 56 5.06 -35.74 66.68
C CYS A 56 3.76 -36.59 66.60
N GLU A 57 3.56 -37.67 67.36
CA GLU A 57 4.01 -37.97 68.73
C GLU A 57 4.03 -39.50 69.03
N LEU A 58 4.59 -39.85 70.19
CA LEU A 58 5.26 -41.11 70.60
C LEU A 58 4.34 -42.03 71.46
N PRO A 59 4.82 -43.16 72.05
CA PRO A 59 4.15 -44.47 72.04
C PRO A 59 3.67 -44.94 73.42
N SER A 60 2.92 -46.04 73.49
CA SER A 60 3.07 -47.01 74.59
C SER A 60 2.47 -48.38 74.30
N GLU A 61 3.13 -49.34 74.93
CA GLU A 61 2.91 -50.78 75.12
C GLU A 61 1.45 -51.19 75.43
N ASP A 62 1.03 -52.39 75.01
CA ASP A 62 0.55 -53.42 75.95
C ASP A 62 0.11 -54.75 75.30
N THR A 63 0.84 -55.81 75.70
CA THR A 63 0.40 -57.14 76.17
C THR A 63 -0.81 -57.89 75.55
N THR A 64 -0.48 -59.08 75.03
CA THR A 64 -1.18 -60.38 75.13
C THR A 64 -2.69 -60.44 75.40
N LYS A 65 -3.45 -61.09 74.50
CA LYS A 65 -4.66 -61.86 74.89
C LYS A 65 -4.66 -63.26 74.29
N ARG A 66 -4.47 -64.21 75.20
CA ARG A 66 -4.61 -65.66 75.06
C ARG A 66 -6.07 -66.06 74.79
N GLY A 67 -6.20 -67.24 74.19
CA GLY A 67 -7.47 -67.92 73.97
C GLY A 67 -8.21 -68.29 75.26
N LEU A 68 -9.51 -68.51 75.10
CA LEU A 68 -10.39 -69.05 76.11
C LEU A 68 -10.86 -70.46 75.69
N ILE A 69 -10.48 -71.44 76.49
CA ILE A 69 -11.21 -72.69 76.75
C ILE A 69 -11.54 -72.63 78.24
N PRO A 70 -12.78 -72.89 78.70
CA PRO A 70 -13.03 -73.07 80.12
C PRO A 70 -13.08 -74.56 80.45
N ALA A 71 -12.24 -74.98 81.39
CA ALA A 71 -12.44 -76.17 82.21
C ALA A 71 -11.98 -75.85 83.63
N GLY A 72 -12.80 -76.17 84.63
CA GLY A 72 -12.32 -76.34 86.01
C GLY A 72 -13.20 -75.77 87.12
N ARG A 73 -14.17 -76.59 87.55
CA ARG A 73 -14.61 -76.87 88.94
C ARG A 73 -14.16 -75.92 90.07
N SER A 74 -15.15 -75.45 90.83
CA SER A 74 -15.05 -75.09 92.24
C SER A 74 -15.22 -76.33 93.15
N MET A 75 -14.52 -76.33 94.28
CA MET A 75 -14.59 -77.30 95.37
C MET A 75 -15.06 -76.59 96.65
N GLY A 76 -15.91 -77.28 97.40
CA GLY A 76 -16.26 -77.01 98.80
C GLY A 76 -17.48 -76.10 98.99
N SER A 77 -18.38 -76.30 99.94
CA SER A 77 -18.53 -77.29 101.01
C SER A 77 -19.87 -76.97 101.71
N LEU A 78 -20.43 -77.97 102.41
CA LEU A 78 -21.42 -77.91 103.52
C LEU A 78 -22.87 -78.33 103.19
N GLY A 79 -23.33 -79.32 103.95
CA GLY A 79 -24.74 -79.65 104.15
C GLY A 79 -25.09 -81.09 103.81
N GLU A 80 -24.94 -81.99 104.77
CA GLU A 80 -25.39 -83.38 104.70
C GLU A 80 -26.89 -83.50 104.42
N SER A 81 -27.23 -84.18 103.32
CA SER A 81 -28.31 -85.18 103.28
C SER A 81 -28.06 -86.09 102.08
N PHE A 82 -27.41 -87.24 102.30
CA PHE A 82 -27.36 -88.30 101.29
C PHE A 82 -28.76 -88.91 101.17
N VAL A 83 -29.58 -88.33 100.28
CA VAL A 83 -30.82 -88.95 99.85
C VAL A 83 -30.41 -90.13 98.98
N LEU A 84 -30.37 -91.33 99.58
CA LEU A 84 -30.28 -92.56 98.80
C LEU A 84 -31.49 -92.60 97.87
N LEU A 85 -31.24 -92.41 96.58
CA LEU A 85 -32.26 -92.57 95.56
C LEU A 85 -32.76 -94.03 95.61
N ARG A 86 -34.03 -94.29 95.30
CA ARG A 86 -34.59 -95.67 95.31
C ARG A 86 -33.70 -96.64 94.54
N SER A 87 -33.12 -96.18 93.43
CA SER A 87 -32.14 -96.91 92.62
C SER A 87 -30.84 -97.25 93.34
N ASP A 88 -30.36 -96.40 94.27
CA ASP A 88 -29.13 -96.66 95.04
C ASP A 88 -29.39 -97.64 96.20
N LEU A 89 -30.56 -97.58 96.83
CA LEU A 89 -31.02 -98.59 97.79
C LEU A 89 -31.27 -99.95 97.13
N GLU A 90 -31.83 -99.97 95.92
CA GLU A 90 -32.00 -101.19 95.11
C GLU A 90 -30.64 -101.76 94.69
N ARG A 91 -29.66 -100.91 94.34
CA ARG A 91 -28.29 -101.30 94.00
C ARG A 91 -27.50 -101.88 95.18
N MET A 92 -27.75 -101.41 96.41
CA MET A 92 -27.14 -101.97 97.63
C MET A 92 -27.82 -103.25 98.13
N LYS A 93 -29.11 -103.46 97.82
CA LYS A 93 -29.84 -104.70 98.11
C LYS A 93 -29.57 -105.81 97.10
N GLN A 94 -29.18 -105.46 95.87
CA GLN A 94 -28.64 -106.42 94.91
C GLN A 94 -27.25 -106.85 95.39
N GLY A 95 -27.12 -108.09 95.87
CA GLY A 95 -25.82 -108.68 96.19
C GLY A 95 -24.85 -108.59 94.99
N PRO A 96 -23.53 -108.68 95.20
CA PRO A 96 -22.55 -108.55 94.11
C PRO A 96 -22.90 -109.54 93.00
N ALA A 97 -23.40 -109.02 91.88
CA ALA A 97 -23.62 -109.83 90.70
C ALA A 97 -22.24 -110.31 90.25
N TYR A 98 -21.95 -111.59 90.47
CA TYR A 98 -20.79 -112.26 89.89
C TYR A 98 -20.98 -112.24 88.37
N LEU A 99 -20.54 -111.16 87.75
CA LEU A 99 -20.49 -111.04 86.30
C LEU A 99 -19.51 -112.09 85.81
N THR A 100 -20.02 -113.06 85.08
CA THR A 100 -19.17 -114.00 84.34
C THR A 100 -18.26 -113.18 83.41
N PRO A 101 -17.03 -113.64 83.13
CA PRO A 101 -16.11 -112.93 82.23
C PRO A 101 -16.75 -112.65 80.85
N GLU A 102 -17.69 -113.48 80.42
CA GLU A 102 -18.48 -113.32 79.21
C GLU A 102 -19.49 -112.15 79.28
N GLU A 103 -20.19 -111.97 80.41
CA GLU A 103 -21.12 -110.85 80.60
C GLU A 103 -20.41 -109.50 80.74
N ALA A 104 -19.21 -109.50 81.34
CA ALA A 104 -18.36 -108.31 81.41
C ALA A 104 -17.82 -107.92 80.02
N ALA A 105 -17.43 -108.90 79.20
CA ALA A 105 -17.02 -108.68 77.81
C ALA A 105 -18.20 -108.21 76.93
N ALA A 106 -19.40 -108.75 77.12
CA ALA A 106 -20.61 -108.31 76.41
C ALA A 106 -20.98 -106.86 76.74
N LYS A 107 -20.87 -106.45 78.01
CA LYS A 107 -21.10 -105.05 78.43
C LYS A 107 -20.03 -104.09 77.89
N ARG A 108 -18.75 -104.51 77.82
CA ARG A 108 -17.68 -103.71 77.18
C ARG A 108 -17.91 -103.57 75.68
N LYS A 109 -18.24 -104.65 74.97
CA LYS A 109 -18.61 -104.61 73.55
C LYS A 109 -19.83 -103.72 73.30
N ALA A 110 -20.85 -103.76 74.17
CA ALA A 110 -22.01 -102.89 74.05
C ALA A 110 -21.67 -101.41 74.30
N ALA A 111 -20.73 -101.11 75.21
CA ALA A 111 -20.24 -99.75 75.45
C ALA A 111 -19.35 -99.23 74.31
N GLU A 112 -18.49 -100.09 73.75
CA GLU A 112 -17.68 -99.80 72.56
C GLU A 112 -18.57 -99.57 71.34
N ALA A 113 -19.59 -100.43 71.11
CA ALA A 113 -20.55 -100.25 70.03
C ALA A 113 -21.35 -98.93 70.15
N LYS A 114 -21.74 -98.53 71.37
CA LYS A 114 -22.38 -97.21 71.60
C LYS A 114 -21.41 -96.06 71.31
N ARG A 115 -20.16 -96.17 71.73
CA ARG A 115 -19.12 -95.16 71.49
C ARG A 115 -18.75 -95.06 70.00
N GLU A 116 -18.72 -96.18 69.29
CA GLU A 116 -18.54 -96.22 67.83
C GLU A 116 -19.73 -95.63 67.09
N GLN A 117 -20.97 -95.88 67.54
CA GLN A 117 -22.16 -95.23 66.99
C GLN A 117 -22.11 -93.70 67.17
N GLU A 118 -21.72 -93.22 68.36
CA GLU A 118 -21.54 -91.79 68.63
C GLU A 118 -20.41 -91.18 67.79
N GLN A 119 -19.28 -91.90 67.63
CA GLN A 119 -18.17 -91.48 66.77
C GLN A 119 -18.53 -91.48 65.29
N ALA A 120 -19.32 -92.44 64.82
CA ALA A 120 -19.80 -92.50 63.44
C ALA A 120 -20.75 -91.33 63.13
N ILE A 121 -21.65 -90.98 64.05
CA ILE A 121 -22.52 -89.79 63.92
C ILE A 121 -21.67 -88.51 63.89
N SER A 122 -20.64 -88.40 64.73
CA SER A 122 -19.71 -87.27 64.72
C SER A 122 -18.87 -87.20 63.44
N ALA A 123 -18.43 -88.34 62.91
CA ALA A 123 -17.67 -88.43 61.67
C ALA A 123 -18.51 -88.04 60.44
N GLN A 124 -19.77 -88.48 60.37
CA GLN A 124 -20.71 -88.07 59.32
C GLN A 124 -21.00 -86.56 59.37
N ARG A 125 -21.15 -85.98 60.57
CA ARG A 125 -21.27 -84.52 60.73
C ARG A 125 -20.01 -83.80 60.23
N LYS A 126 -18.82 -84.30 60.57
CA LYS A 126 -17.54 -83.75 60.11
C LYS A 126 -17.38 -83.84 58.59
N GLN A 127 -17.78 -84.94 57.96
CA GLN A 127 -17.77 -85.11 56.52
C GLN A 127 -18.76 -84.17 55.82
N LYS A 128 -19.99 -84.02 56.33
CA LYS A 128 -20.95 -83.03 55.80
C LYS A 128 -20.44 -81.60 55.93
N MET A 129 -19.77 -81.27 57.04
CA MET A 129 -19.14 -79.95 57.21
C MET A 129 -18.01 -79.71 56.21
N LEU A 130 -17.17 -80.71 55.95
CA LEU A 130 -16.10 -80.64 54.95
C LEU A 130 -16.67 -80.47 53.53
N GLN A 131 -17.74 -81.21 53.18
CA GLN A 131 -18.41 -81.06 51.88
C GLN A 131 -19.04 -79.67 51.73
N MET A 132 -19.71 -79.16 52.77
CA MET A 132 -20.26 -77.79 52.77
C MET A 132 -19.15 -76.73 52.70
N GLU A 133 -17.99 -76.95 53.30
CA GLU A 133 -16.82 -76.05 53.15
C GLU A 133 -16.23 -76.07 51.73
N GLU A 134 -16.17 -77.23 51.07
CA GLU A 134 -15.74 -77.33 49.68
C GLU A 134 -16.73 -76.65 48.72
N GLU A 135 -18.03 -76.82 48.94
CA GLU A 135 -19.07 -76.13 48.17
C GLU A 135 -19.03 -74.62 48.42
N ARG A 136 -18.77 -74.17 49.65
CA ARG A 136 -18.58 -72.76 49.99
C ARG A 136 -17.37 -72.16 49.28
N LYS A 137 -16.24 -72.88 49.24
CA LYS A 137 -15.02 -72.45 48.51
C LYS A 137 -15.25 -72.36 47.00
N LYS A 138 -16.07 -73.25 46.42
CA LYS A 138 -16.44 -73.21 44.99
C LYS A 138 -17.41 -72.07 44.65
N ARG A 139 -18.25 -71.68 45.60
CA ARG A 139 -19.24 -70.58 45.47
C ARG A 139 -18.70 -69.23 45.96
N GLU A 140 -17.45 -69.17 46.39
CA GLU A 140 -16.83 -67.92 46.82
C GLU A 140 -16.73 -66.97 45.61
N PRO A 141 -17.35 -65.78 45.67
CA PRO A 141 -17.31 -64.85 44.55
C PRO A 141 -15.87 -64.40 44.32
N LEU A 142 -15.49 -64.30 43.03
CA LEU A 142 -14.15 -63.85 42.68
C LEU A 142 -13.87 -62.48 43.31
N SER A 143 -12.65 -62.33 43.84
CA SER A 143 -12.16 -61.06 44.37
C SER A 143 -12.22 -59.96 43.30
N GLU A 144 -12.45 -58.71 43.70
CA GLU A 144 -12.56 -57.55 42.81
C GLU A 144 -11.34 -57.43 41.87
N THR A 145 -10.15 -57.73 42.37
CA THR A 145 -8.91 -57.76 41.57
C THR A 145 -8.94 -58.86 40.50
N GLN A 146 -9.49 -60.03 40.82
CA GLN A 146 -9.64 -61.15 39.88
C GLN A 146 -10.71 -60.85 38.83
N GLN A 147 -11.79 -60.18 39.19
CA GLN A 147 -12.82 -59.75 38.24
C GLN A 147 -12.28 -58.71 37.25
N ILE A 148 -11.50 -57.73 37.72
CA ILE A 148 -10.82 -56.76 36.86
C ILE A 148 -9.86 -57.47 35.91
N GLN A 149 -9.13 -58.47 36.40
CA GLN A 149 -8.18 -59.22 35.60
C GLN A 149 -8.86 -60.11 34.56
N GLN A 150 -9.99 -60.74 34.90
CA GLN A 150 -10.84 -61.45 33.94
C GLN A 150 -11.37 -60.51 32.86
N ARG A 151 -11.96 -59.36 33.22
CA ARG A 151 -12.44 -58.38 32.23
C ARG A 151 -11.34 -57.90 31.30
N ARG A 152 -10.13 -57.71 31.84
CA ARG A 152 -8.96 -57.32 31.06
C ARG A 152 -8.54 -58.45 30.10
N ASN A 153 -8.51 -59.69 30.57
CA ASN A 153 -8.21 -60.85 29.75
C ASN A 153 -9.26 -61.04 28.65
N ASP A 154 -10.54 -60.89 28.97
CA ASP A 154 -11.65 -60.99 28.01
C ASP A 154 -11.57 -59.87 26.95
N ALA A 155 -11.21 -58.64 27.34
CA ALA A 155 -11.00 -57.55 26.40
C ALA A 155 -9.81 -57.82 25.47
N VAL A 156 -8.73 -58.41 26.00
CA VAL A 156 -7.57 -58.82 25.18
C VAL A 156 -7.95 -59.94 24.22
N LEU A 157 -8.70 -60.95 24.68
CA LEU A 157 -9.16 -62.06 23.84
C LEU A 157 -10.09 -61.55 22.74
N ARG A 158 -11.06 -60.68 23.06
CA ARG A 158 -11.95 -60.05 22.07
C ARG A 158 -11.19 -59.20 21.05
N ASN A 159 -10.19 -58.44 21.49
CA ASN A 159 -9.35 -57.67 20.58
C ASN A 159 -8.50 -58.58 19.67
N ALA A 160 -7.99 -59.69 20.20
CA ALA A 160 -7.26 -60.67 19.42
C ALA A 160 -8.17 -61.35 18.38
N GLU A 161 -9.39 -61.73 18.78
CA GLU A 161 -10.42 -62.25 17.87
C GLU A 161 -10.78 -61.23 16.78
N ALA A 162 -10.95 -59.96 17.13
CA ALA A 162 -11.19 -58.89 16.18
C ALA A 162 -10.02 -58.72 15.19
N MET A 163 -8.77 -58.74 15.66
CA MET A 163 -7.59 -58.68 14.79
C MET A 163 -7.53 -59.87 13.81
N LEU A 164 -7.85 -61.07 14.26
CA LEU A 164 -7.90 -62.26 13.40
C LEU A 164 -9.04 -62.16 12.36
N LEU A 165 -10.16 -61.52 12.69
CA LEU A 165 -11.23 -61.25 11.74
C LEU A 165 -10.80 -60.20 10.71
N GLU A 166 -10.12 -59.13 11.13
CA GLU A 166 -9.56 -58.08 10.26
C GLU A 166 -8.47 -58.61 9.30
N GLU A 167 -7.75 -59.67 9.69
CA GLU A 167 -6.74 -60.31 8.84
C GLU A 167 -7.36 -61.11 7.68
N LYS A 168 -8.65 -61.45 7.73
CA LYS A 168 -9.34 -62.14 6.62
C LYS A 168 -9.41 -61.26 5.38
N ASP A 169 -9.12 -61.83 4.22
CA ASP A 169 -9.01 -61.07 2.97
C ASP A 169 -10.31 -60.39 2.53
N GLU A 170 -11.47 -61.01 2.79
CA GLU A 170 -12.78 -60.38 2.54
C GLU A 170 -13.00 -59.13 3.40
N VAL A 171 -12.55 -59.15 4.66
CA VAL A 171 -12.64 -58.01 5.58
C VAL A 171 -11.69 -56.90 5.16
N LYS A 172 -10.47 -57.25 4.71
CA LYS A 172 -9.56 -56.27 4.09
C LYS A 172 -10.16 -55.62 2.84
N ASN A 173 -10.84 -56.38 1.99
CA ASN A 173 -11.52 -55.84 0.81
C ASN A 173 -12.68 -54.92 1.21
N MET A 174 -13.49 -55.31 2.21
CA MET A 174 -14.53 -54.43 2.77
C MET A 174 -13.92 -53.14 3.34
N ASN A 175 -12.80 -53.22 4.04
CA ASN A 175 -12.08 -52.06 4.55
C ASN A 175 -11.55 -51.15 3.42
N GLN A 176 -11.08 -51.72 2.31
CA GLN A 176 -10.69 -50.94 1.12
C GLN A 176 -11.89 -50.16 0.55
N ILE A 177 -13.07 -50.79 0.45
CA ILE A 177 -14.30 -50.14 -0.01
C ILE A 177 -14.73 -49.03 0.96
N ILE A 178 -14.66 -49.28 2.27
CA ILE A 178 -14.98 -48.27 3.29
C ILE A 178 -14.01 -47.08 3.20
N MET A 179 -12.71 -47.35 3.04
CA MET A 179 -11.70 -46.30 2.88
C MET A 179 -11.93 -45.48 1.61
N TYR A 180 -12.26 -46.15 0.49
CA TYR A 180 -12.64 -45.47 -0.74
C TYR A 180 -13.87 -44.57 -0.52
N GLY A 181 -14.92 -45.09 0.13
CA GLY A 181 -16.11 -44.31 0.47
C GLY A 181 -15.78 -43.05 1.28
N LYS A 182 -14.95 -43.16 2.32
CA LYS A 182 -14.46 -42.01 3.10
C LYS A 182 -13.73 -41.00 2.21
N CYS A 183 -12.79 -41.45 1.38
CA CYS A 183 -12.04 -40.58 0.47
C CYS A 183 -12.95 -39.86 -0.53
N VAL A 184 -13.94 -40.55 -1.10
CA VAL A 184 -14.92 -39.96 -2.05
C VAL A 184 -15.78 -38.90 -1.35
N THR A 185 -16.27 -39.17 -0.14
CA THR A 185 -17.07 -38.18 0.60
C THR A 185 -16.30 -36.89 0.89
N ILE A 186 -15.02 -37.01 1.25
CA ILE A 186 -14.15 -35.83 1.46
C ILE A 186 -13.89 -35.12 0.13
N ARG A 187 -13.65 -35.87 -0.96
CA ARG A 187 -13.47 -35.30 -2.30
C ARG A 187 -14.70 -34.51 -2.74
N ASP A 188 -15.90 -35.04 -2.53
CA ASP A 188 -17.15 -34.36 -2.91
C ASP A 188 -17.35 -33.07 -2.10
N ALA A 189 -17.03 -33.10 -0.80
CA ALA A 189 -17.01 -31.90 0.04
C ALA A 189 -16.00 -30.86 -0.48
N GLN A 190 -14.77 -31.27 -0.83
CA GLN A 190 -13.75 -30.39 -1.40
C GLN A 190 -14.16 -29.81 -2.77
N ILE A 191 -14.83 -30.59 -3.61
CA ILE A 191 -15.36 -30.11 -4.90
C ILE A 191 -16.41 -29.03 -4.66
N ASN A 192 -17.30 -29.22 -3.68
CA ASN A 192 -18.31 -28.24 -3.34
C ASN A 192 -17.71 -26.96 -2.74
N GLU A 193 -16.72 -27.10 -1.85
CA GLU A 193 -15.96 -25.98 -1.29
C GLU A 193 -15.23 -25.20 -2.40
N LYS A 194 -14.58 -25.90 -3.33
CA LYS A 194 -13.93 -25.27 -4.49
C LYS A 194 -14.93 -24.51 -5.36
N LYS A 195 -16.14 -25.04 -5.59
CA LYS A 195 -17.19 -24.33 -6.33
C LYS A 195 -17.66 -23.07 -5.60
N TYR A 196 -17.73 -23.11 -4.27
CA TYR A 196 -18.08 -21.94 -3.47
C TYR A 196 -16.97 -20.87 -3.56
N MET A 197 -15.71 -21.27 -3.38
CA MET A 197 -14.54 -20.40 -3.54
C MET A 197 -14.52 -19.70 -4.91
N MET A 198 -14.74 -20.45 -6.01
CA MET A 198 -14.77 -19.83 -7.34
C MET A 198 -15.93 -18.84 -7.51
N ARG A 199 -17.10 -19.10 -6.91
CA ARG A 199 -18.22 -18.15 -6.96
C ARG A 199 -17.91 -16.87 -6.18
N GLU A 200 -17.31 -16.97 -5.00
CA GLU A 200 -16.87 -15.79 -4.24
C GLU A 200 -15.79 -15.01 -4.99
N GLU A 201 -14.85 -15.69 -5.64
CA GLU A 201 -13.84 -15.04 -6.49
C GLU A 201 -14.48 -14.30 -7.67
N GLU A 202 -15.42 -14.93 -8.40
CA GLU A 202 -16.18 -14.28 -9.46
C GLU A 202 -16.98 -13.06 -8.96
N GLU A 203 -17.59 -13.14 -7.77
CA GLU A 203 -18.33 -12.02 -7.18
C GLU A 203 -17.39 -10.88 -6.74
N ALA A 204 -16.21 -11.21 -6.22
CA ALA A 204 -15.18 -10.24 -5.88
C ALA A 204 -14.61 -9.55 -7.12
N GLU A 205 -14.34 -10.30 -8.20
CA GLU A 205 -13.94 -9.76 -9.50
C GLU A 205 -15.00 -8.81 -10.05
N ARG A 206 -16.28 -9.23 -10.09
CA ARG A 206 -17.40 -8.35 -10.51
C ARG A 206 -17.48 -7.08 -9.66
N SER A 207 -17.28 -7.19 -8.35
CA SER A 207 -17.29 -6.04 -7.44
C SER A 207 -16.12 -5.09 -7.70
N SER A 208 -14.94 -5.64 -7.99
CA SER A 208 -13.74 -4.89 -8.36
C SER A 208 -13.92 -4.17 -9.70
N ASP A 209 -14.43 -4.86 -10.71
CA ASP A 209 -14.69 -4.29 -12.04
C ASP A 209 -15.69 -3.13 -11.94
N LEU A 210 -16.78 -3.31 -11.19
CA LEU A 210 -17.76 -2.25 -10.95
C LEU A 210 -17.15 -1.06 -10.21
N ALA A 211 -16.26 -1.29 -9.24
CA ALA A 211 -15.53 -0.21 -8.57
C ALA A 211 -14.61 0.55 -9.54
N MET A 212 -13.90 -0.15 -10.42
CA MET A 212 -13.07 0.48 -11.46
C MET A 212 -13.91 1.28 -12.46
N GLU A 213 -15.08 0.78 -12.86
CA GLU A 213 -16.00 1.51 -13.73
C GLU A 213 -16.54 2.78 -13.07
N LEU A 214 -16.90 2.71 -11.78
CA LEU A 214 -17.34 3.87 -11.02
C LEU A 214 -16.23 4.93 -10.91
N ASP A 215 -15.00 4.52 -10.63
CA ASP A 215 -13.87 5.45 -10.57
C ASP A 215 -13.57 6.05 -11.95
N ARG A 216 -13.69 5.28 -13.03
CA ARG A 216 -13.60 5.79 -14.40
C ARG A 216 -14.69 6.84 -14.67
N GLN A 217 -15.94 6.56 -14.30
CA GLN A 217 -17.06 7.50 -14.47
C GLN A 217 -16.85 8.78 -13.65
N ARG A 218 -16.40 8.67 -12.39
CA ARG A 218 -16.06 9.82 -11.55
C ARG A 218 -14.93 10.66 -12.15
N ALA A 219 -13.91 10.03 -12.71
CA ALA A 219 -12.83 10.73 -13.38
C ALA A 219 -13.34 11.51 -14.60
N VAL A 220 -14.19 10.90 -15.44
CA VAL A 220 -14.83 11.58 -16.58
C VAL A 220 -15.68 12.76 -16.11
N ALA A 221 -16.54 12.57 -15.11
CA ALA A 221 -17.36 13.64 -14.55
C ALA A 221 -16.50 14.81 -14.02
N ALA A 222 -15.39 14.52 -13.33
CA ALA A 222 -14.47 15.54 -12.85
C ALA A 222 -13.76 16.30 -13.99
N TYR A 223 -13.49 15.65 -15.14
CA TYR A 223 -13.00 16.34 -16.33
C TYR A 223 -14.07 17.23 -16.95
N GLU A 224 -15.31 16.75 -17.05
CA GLU A 224 -16.45 17.51 -17.55
C GLU A 224 -16.71 18.76 -16.71
N GLU A 225 -16.72 18.64 -15.38
CA GLU A 225 -16.86 19.78 -14.46
C GLU A 225 -15.76 20.84 -14.68
N ARG A 226 -14.51 20.40 -14.88
CA ARG A 226 -13.39 21.32 -15.16
C ARG A 226 -13.54 22.02 -16.50
N GLU A 227 -14.03 21.34 -17.53
CA GLU A 227 -14.28 21.98 -18.83
C GLU A 227 -15.46 22.95 -18.76
N GLN A 228 -16.52 22.61 -18.02
CA GLN A 228 -17.64 23.53 -17.77
C GLN A 228 -17.17 24.81 -17.07
N LEU A 229 -16.35 24.70 -16.03
CA LEU A 229 -15.77 25.88 -15.36
C LEU A 229 -14.97 26.76 -16.33
N LYS A 230 -14.12 26.17 -17.18
CA LYS A 230 -13.38 26.91 -18.21
C LYS A 230 -14.30 27.54 -19.26
N GLU A 231 -15.40 26.89 -19.62
CA GLU A 231 -16.42 27.46 -20.51
C GLU A 231 -17.13 28.64 -19.87
N GLU A 232 -17.49 28.55 -18.59
CA GLU A 232 -18.09 29.64 -17.82
C GLU A 232 -17.14 30.83 -17.70
N GLU A 233 -15.86 30.61 -17.37
CA GLU A 233 -14.83 31.65 -17.34
C GLU A 233 -14.67 32.33 -18.72
N ARG A 234 -14.68 31.55 -19.81
CA ARG A 234 -14.65 32.09 -21.17
C ARG A 234 -15.89 32.91 -21.51
N ARG A 235 -17.08 32.46 -21.11
CA ARG A 235 -18.33 33.20 -21.29
C ARG A 235 -18.32 34.50 -20.49
N TYR A 236 -17.87 34.46 -19.25
CA TYR A 236 -17.75 35.64 -18.40
C TYR A 236 -16.73 36.64 -18.97
N GLY A 237 -15.57 36.17 -19.42
CA GLY A 237 -14.58 36.99 -20.12
C GLY A 237 -15.14 37.62 -21.40
N ALA A 238 -15.92 36.87 -22.19
CA ALA A 238 -16.59 37.39 -23.37
C ALA A 238 -17.65 38.44 -23.03
N GLN A 239 -18.41 38.28 -21.94
CA GLN A 239 -19.39 39.25 -21.46
C GLN A 239 -18.71 40.58 -21.07
N ILE A 240 -17.64 40.52 -20.28
CA ILE A 240 -16.88 41.73 -19.91
C ILE A 240 -16.37 42.45 -21.16
N LEU A 241 -15.84 41.72 -22.15
CA LEU A 241 -15.38 42.32 -23.40
C LEU A 241 -16.53 42.95 -24.20
N SER A 242 -17.70 42.32 -24.23
CA SER A 242 -18.87 42.91 -24.88
C SER A 242 -19.30 44.21 -24.19
N GLU A 243 -19.35 44.24 -22.85
CA GLU A 243 -19.65 45.44 -22.07
C GLU A 243 -18.62 46.55 -22.35
N GLN A 244 -17.32 46.24 -22.36
CA GLN A 244 -16.26 47.21 -22.69
C GLN A 244 -16.38 47.75 -24.11
N ILE A 245 -16.78 46.93 -25.08
CA ILE A 245 -17.01 47.36 -26.46
C ILE A 245 -18.21 48.31 -26.52
N GLU A 246 -19.29 48.00 -25.81
CA GLU A 246 -20.47 48.86 -25.71
C GLU A 246 -20.15 50.19 -25.04
N GLU A 247 -19.44 50.19 -23.92
CA GLU A 247 -18.96 51.40 -23.24
C GLU A 247 -18.10 52.27 -24.17
N ARG A 248 -17.15 51.67 -24.89
CA ARG A 248 -16.33 52.40 -25.88
C ARG A 248 -17.14 52.95 -27.04
N LYS A 249 -18.18 52.25 -27.49
CA LYS A 249 -19.11 52.75 -28.52
C LYS A 249 -19.88 53.95 -28.00
N ILE A 250 -20.40 53.89 -26.77
CA ILE A 250 -21.11 55.01 -26.13
C ILE A 250 -20.17 56.21 -25.96
N GLN A 251 -18.94 55.99 -25.51
CA GLN A 251 -17.94 57.06 -25.40
C GLN A 251 -17.62 57.72 -26.74
N ARG A 252 -17.51 56.91 -27.82
CA ARG A 252 -17.30 57.43 -29.17
C ARG A 252 -18.48 58.27 -29.64
N LEU A 253 -19.72 57.80 -29.43
CA LEU A 253 -20.92 58.55 -29.76
C LEU A 253 -20.98 59.88 -28.99
N LEU A 254 -20.67 59.88 -27.70
CA LEU A 254 -20.62 61.10 -26.89
C LEU A 254 -19.57 62.09 -27.41
N GLN A 255 -18.40 61.61 -27.82
CA GLN A 255 -17.37 62.46 -28.43
C GLN A 255 -17.81 63.02 -29.78
N GLU A 256 -18.47 62.22 -30.61
CA GLU A 256 -19.05 62.66 -31.88
C GLU A 256 -20.11 63.76 -31.63
N GLU A 257 -21.00 63.58 -30.64
CA GLU A 257 -21.96 64.60 -30.22
C GLU A 257 -21.28 65.89 -29.72
N GLN A 258 -20.19 65.79 -28.96
CA GLN A 258 -19.41 66.96 -28.52
C GLN A 258 -18.80 67.72 -29.70
N VAL A 259 -18.19 67.01 -30.64
CA VAL A 259 -17.63 67.60 -31.87
C VAL A 259 -18.73 68.25 -32.71
N GLU A 260 -19.92 67.65 -32.79
CA GLU A 260 -21.07 68.25 -33.47
C GLU A 260 -21.54 69.54 -32.77
N GLN A 261 -21.58 69.56 -31.44
CA GLN A 261 -21.92 70.76 -30.67
C GLN A 261 -20.88 71.87 -30.90
N GLU A 262 -19.58 71.56 -30.86
CA GLU A 262 -18.50 72.50 -31.17
C GLU A 262 -18.60 73.01 -32.62
N ARG A 263 -18.90 72.13 -33.58
CA ARG A 263 -19.12 72.51 -34.98
C ARG A 263 -20.32 73.46 -35.13
N LEU A 264 -21.41 73.21 -34.40
CA LEU A 264 -22.58 74.10 -34.38
C LEU A 264 -22.27 75.45 -33.73
N GLN A 265 -21.43 75.48 -32.69
CA GLN A 265 -20.98 76.73 -32.08
C GLN A 265 -20.08 77.52 -33.04
N MET A 266 -19.08 76.87 -33.64
CA MET A 266 -18.18 77.47 -34.63
C MET A 266 -18.94 78.03 -35.83
N THR A 267 -19.94 77.30 -36.35
CA THR A 267 -20.76 77.80 -37.47
C THR A 267 -21.61 79.01 -37.09
N LYS A 268 -22.15 79.06 -35.86
CA LYS A 268 -22.84 80.26 -35.33
C LYS A 268 -21.90 81.45 -35.19
N GLU A 269 -20.68 81.22 -34.69
CA GLU A 269 -19.66 82.28 -34.57
C GLU A 269 -19.23 82.81 -35.94
N ILE A 270 -18.99 81.93 -36.92
CA ILE A 270 -18.68 82.32 -38.30
C ILE A 270 -19.83 83.13 -38.91
N ALA A 271 -21.09 82.74 -38.67
CA ALA A 271 -22.25 83.50 -39.12
C ALA A 271 -22.29 84.91 -38.49
N ARG A 272 -22.03 85.02 -37.18
CA ARG A 272 -21.94 86.31 -36.48
C ARG A 272 -20.82 87.20 -37.02
N ILE A 273 -19.64 86.64 -37.29
CA ILE A 273 -18.52 87.38 -37.88
C ILE A 273 -18.88 87.87 -39.28
N LYS A 274 -19.48 87.02 -40.13
CA LYS A 274 -19.93 87.41 -41.47
C LYS A 274 -20.96 88.54 -41.44
N GLU A 275 -21.88 88.55 -40.47
CA GLU A 275 -22.83 89.66 -40.31
C GLU A 275 -22.15 90.96 -39.86
N LEU A 276 -21.17 90.88 -38.97
CA LEU A 276 -20.38 92.04 -38.55
C LEU A 276 -19.52 92.59 -39.70
N ASP A 277 -18.89 91.71 -40.47
CA ASP A 277 -18.15 92.09 -41.68
C ASP A 277 -19.06 92.75 -42.72
N ARG A 278 -20.27 92.21 -42.92
CA ARG A 278 -21.26 92.81 -43.82
C ARG A 278 -21.64 94.22 -43.38
N LYS A 279 -21.93 94.42 -42.09
CA LYS A 279 -22.19 95.74 -41.50
C LYS A 279 -20.98 96.68 -41.65
N GLY A 280 -19.77 96.16 -41.45
CA GLY A 280 -18.53 96.92 -41.64
C GLY A 280 -18.32 97.37 -43.09
N VAL A 281 -18.69 96.55 -44.08
CA VAL A 281 -18.69 96.93 -45.50
C VAL A 281 -19.76 97.98 -45.78
N GLU A 282 -20.98 97.79 -45.29
CA GLU A 282 -22.08 98.76 -45.42
C GLU A 282 -21.70 100.13 -44.84
N ASP A 283 -21.06 100.17 -43.67
CA ASP A 283 -20.60 101.41 -43.04
C ASP A 283 -19.43 102.07 -43.80
N LYS A 284 -18.53 101.28 -44.41
CA LYS A 284 -17.48 101.82 -45.30
C LYS A 284 -18.08 102.46 -46.55
N VAL A 285 -19.08 101.83 -47.17
CA VAL A 285 -19.80 102.39 -48.33
C VAL A 285 -20.52 103.68 -47.94
N ARG A 286 -21.17 103.72 -46.77
CA ARG A 286 -21.80 104.96 -46.25
C ARG A 286 -20.78 106.08 -46.03
N ARG A 287 -19.63 105.79 -45.41
CA ARG A 287 -18.55 106.78 -45.21
C ARG A 287 -17.97 107.27 -46.54
N ALA A 288 -17.79 106.36 -47.51
CA ALA A 288 -17.35 106.73 -48.85
C ALA A 288 -18.38 107.61 -49.58
N ALA A 289 -19.68 107.35 -49.42
CA ALA A 289 -20.75 108.17 -49.99
C ALA A 289 -20.80 109.58 -49.38
N ILE A 290 -20.62 109.70 -48.06
CA ILE A 290 -20.54 111.01 -47.38
C ILE A 290 -19.33 111.80 -47.90
N MET A 291 -18.15 111.16 -47.96
CA MET A 291 -16.93 111.79 -48.47
C MET A 291 -17.06 112.18 -49.95
N ALA A 292 -17.70 111.35 -50.78
CA ALA A 292 -17.98 111.68 -52.19
C ALA A 292 -18.91 112.90 -52.31
N GLY A 293 -19.95 112.99 -51.48
CA GLY A 293 -20.85 114.15 -51.44
C GLY A 293 -20.15 115.44 -50.96
N GLU A 294 -19.17 115.35 -50.06
CA GLU A 294 -18.36 116.49 -49.64
C GLU A 294 -17.43 116.97 -50.76
N VAL A 295 -16.81 116.04 -51.49
CA VAL A 295 -15.98 116.37 -52.67
C VAL A 295 -16.81 117.00 -53.77
N GLU A 296 -18.04 116.52 -54.01
CA GLU A 296 -18.94 117.09 -55.01
C GLU A 296 -19.36 118.53 -54.66
N LYS A 297 -19.63 118.82 -53.39
CA LYS A 297 -19.91 120.19 -52.90
C LYS A 297 -18.72 121.13 -53.04
N ILE A 298 -17.50 120.64 -52.81
CA ILE A 298 -16.27 121.43 -53.00
C ILE A 298 -16.04 121.70 -54.50
N ASN A 299 -16.26 120.70 -55.35
CA ASN A 299 -16.15 120.85 -56.80
C ASN A 299 -17.20 121.81 -57.37
N SER A 300 -18.46 121.73 -56.95
CA SER A 300 -19.50 122.66 -57.41
C SER A 300 -19.19 124.11 -57.01
N ALA A 301 -18.77 124.35 -55.76
CA ALA A 301 -18.34 125.66 -55.30
C ALA A 301 -17.12 126.20 -56.06
N GLN A 302 -16.20 125.31 -56.48
CA GLN A 302 -15.04 125.68 -57.26
C GLN A 302 -15.38 125.99 -58.73
N VAL A 303 -16.39 125.33 -59.30
CA VAL A 303 -16.93 125.65 -60.63
C VAL A 303 -17.63 127.00 -60.63
N GLU A 304 -18.42 127.31 -59.60
CA GLU A 304 -19.09 128.61 -59.47
C GLU A 304 -18.10 129.77 -59.32
N ARG A 305 -17.03 129.59 -58.53
CA ARG A 305 -15.93 130.57 -58.44
C ARG A 305 -15.26 130.82 -59.79
N LYS A 306 -15.05 129.76 -60.59
CA LYS A 306 -14.47 129.89 -61.94
C LYS A 306 -15.41 130.62 -62.91
N ARG A 307 -16.73 130.38 -62.83
CA ARG A 307 -17.72 131.10 -63.65
C ARG A 307 -17.77 132.60 -63.32
N ALA A 308 -17.70 132.96 -62.05
CA ALA A 308 -17.69 134.37 -61.61
C ALA A 308 -16.41 135.12 -62.04
N VAL A 309 -15.29 134.42 -62.22
CA VAL A 309 -14.06 134.99 -62.79
C VAL A 309 -14.20 135.16 -64.31
N ALA A 310 -14.74 134.16 -65.01
CA ALA A 310 -14.96 134.23 -66.45
C ALA A 310 -15.95 135.34 -66.87
N GLU A 311 -16.99 135.63 -66.09
CA GLU A 311 -17.92 136.74 -66.35
C GLU A 311 -17.25 138.13 -66.21
N ARG A 312 -16.19 138.25 -65.41
CA ARG A 312 -15.39 139.47 -65.29
C ARG A 312 -14.42 139.62 -66.46
N GLU A 313 -13.83 138.53 -66.93
CA GLU A 313 -12.94 138.48 -68.09
C GLU A 313 -13.67 138.86 -69.40
N ILE A 314 -14.93 138.44 -69.58
CA ILE A 314 -15.75 138.79 -70.77
C ILE A 314 -15.99 140.31 -70.91
N LEU A 315 -16.08 141.04 -69.80
CA LEU A 315 -16.26 142.50 -69.81
C LEU A 315 -14.95 143.26 -70.08
N GLU A 316 -13.81 142.68 -69.69
CA GLU A 316 -12.48 143.24 -69.95
C GLU A 316 -11.99 142.92 -71.38
N ASP A 317 -12.34 141.75 -71.92
CA ASP A 317 -11.97 141.31 -73.28
C ASP A 317 -12.73 142.04 -74.40
N ALA A 318 -13.94 142.54 -74.14
CA ALA A 318 -14.69 143.38 -75.09
C ALA A 318 -14.02 144.75 -75.35
N MET A 319 -13.21 145.24 -74.40
CA MET A 319 -12.47 146.51 -74.51
C MET A 319 -11.07 146.30 -75.14
N ILE A 320 -10.57 145.05 -75.17
CA ILE A 320 -9.24 144.67 -75.68
C ILE A 320 -9.31 144.16 -77.15
N ALA A 321 -10.44 143.61 -77.59
CA ALA A 321 -10.63 143.07 -78.94
C ALA A 321 -10.53 144.11 -80.08
N GLU A 322 -10.88 145.38 -79.84
CA GLU A 322 -10.73 146.48 -80.82
C GLU A 322 -9.25 146.91 -81.00
N TYR A 323 -8.39 146.67 -80.02
CA TYR A 323 -6.96 147.05 -80.02
C TYR A 323 -6.05 145.93 -80.57
N VAL A 324 -6.42 144.66 -80.39
CA VAL A 324 -5.60 143.48 -80.77
C VAL A 324 -5.70 143.13 -82.26
N ARG A 325 -6.78 143.53 -82.94
CA ARG A 325 -6.97 143.33 -84.39
C ARG A 325 -5.89 144.00 -85.27
N GLN A 326 -5.16 144.98 -84.72
CA GLN A 326 -4.05 145.67 -85.39
C GLN A 326 -2.66 145.13 -85.01
N ARG A 327 -2.55 144.25 -84.00
CA ARG A 327 -1.28 143.68 -83.50
C ARG A 327 -1.00 142.26 -84.02
N ASP A 328 -2.05 141.47 -84.28
CA ASP A 328 -1.95 140.04 -84.64
C ASP A 328 -1.29 139.74 -86.00
N LEU A 329 -1.11 140.74 -86.87
CA LEU A 329 -0.33 140.61 -88.10
C LEU A 329 1.20 140.60 -87.87
N ARG A 330 1.68 140.88 -86.65
CA ARG A 330 3.12 140.93 -86.32
C ARG A 330 3.63 139.78 -85.41
N GLU A 331 2.76 139.03 -84.73
CA GLU A 331 3.20 138.00 -83.74
C GLU A 331 3.21 136.55 -84.25
N GLN A 332 2.76 136.28 -85.49
CA GLN A 332 2.87 134.94 -86.10
C GLN A 332 4.32 134.47 -86.33
N ALA A 333 5.31 135.36 -86.22
CA ALA A 333 6.74 135.02 -86.36
C ALA A 333 7.42 134.53 -85.05
N LEU A 334 6.74 134.55 -83.89
CA LEU A 334 7.35 134.18 -82.58
C LEU A 334 6.86 132.84 -82.00
N ALA A 335 5.88 132.18 -82.63
CA ALA A 335 5.26 130.97 -82.09
C ALA A 335 6.15 129.71 -82.16
N GLU A 336 7.22 129.73 -82.97
CA GLU A 336 8.21 128.62 -83.05
C GLU A 336 9.06 128.47 -81.77
N GLN A 337 9.04 129.44 -80.85
CA GLN A 337 9.84 129.37 -79.61
C GLN A 337 9.14 128.64 -78.45
N LYS A 338 7.83 128.35 -78.53
CA LYS A 338 7.09 127.65 -77.46
C LYS A 338 7.23 126.12 -77.48
N ALA A 339 7.95 125.55 -78.46
CA ALA A 339 8.26 124.12 -78.53
C ALA A 339 9.32 123.64 -77.49
N ALA A 340 9.98 124.56 -76.77
CA ALA A 340 11.01 124.24 -75.78
C ALA A 340 10.45 123.85 -74.39
N ALA A 341 9.25 124.29 -74.01
CA ALA A 341 8.68 124.07 -72.67
C ALA A 341 8.10 122.66 -72.45
N ALA A 342 8.01 121.82 -73.48
CA ALA A 342 7.47 120.47 -73.38
C ALA A 342 8.51 119.42 -72.91
N LYS A 343 9.81 119.67 -73.11
CA LYS A 343 10.90 118.73 -72.74
C LYS A 343 11.26 118.73 -71.25
N GLU A 344 10.82 119.74 -70.50
CA GLU A 344 11.16 119.89 -69.08
C GLU A 344 10.33 118.98 -68.15
N LYS A 345 9.11 118.58 -68.57
CA LYS A 345 8.19 117.76 -67.77
C LYS A 345 8.41 116.24 -67.90
N GLU A 346 9.21 115.79 -68.88
CA GLU A 346 9.54 114.36 -69.03
C GLU A 346 10.62 113.88 -68.04
N LEU A 347 11.57 114.75 -67.69
CA LEU A 347 12.70 114.43 -66.81
C LEU A 347 12.32 114.27 -65.33
N GLU A 348 11.25 114.93 -64.87
CA GLU A 348 10.80 114.79 -63.48
C GLU A 348 10.19 113.40 -63.19
N THR A 349 9.53 112.79 -64.18
CA THR A 349 8.87 111.48 -64.01
C THR A 349 9.85 110.30 -64.05
N ALA A 350 11.04 110.49 -64.62
CA ALA A 350 12.11 109.49 -64.62
C ALA A 350 12.86 109.42 -63.28
N ARG A 351 13.03 110.56 -62.59
CA ARG A 351 13.80 110.66 -61.33
C ARG A 351 13.07 110.01 -60.12
N LEU A 352 11.74 109.99 -60.13
CA LEU A 352 10.93 109.36 -59.06
C LEU A 352 10.91 107.83 -59.16
N ARG A 353 10.97 107.25 -60.36
CA ARG A 353 11.04 105.79 -60.56
C ARG A 353 12.41 105.21 -60.19
N ALA A 354 13.49 105.89 -60.56
CA ALA A 354 14.86 105.45 -60.23
C ALA A 354 15.19 105.47 -58.71
N LYS A 355 14.49 106.32 -57.92
CA LYS A 355 14.62 106.31 -56.44
C LYS A 355 13.84 105.19 -55.77
N GLN A 356 12.74 104.73 -56.38
CA GLN A 356 11.93 103.62 -55.86
C GLN A 356 12.58 102.26 -56.16
N GLU A 357 13.16 102.11 -57.35
CA GLU A 357 13.90 100.91 -57.77
C GLU A 357 15.10 100.63 -56.84
N ARG A 358 15.91 101.66 -56.53
CA ARG A 358 17.03 101.53 -55.57
C ARG A 358 16.62 101.22 -54.13
N ALA A 359 15.38 101.54 -53.73
CA ALA A 359 14.87 101.18 -52.41
C ALA A 359 14.42 99.72 -52.35
N ALA A 360 13.86 99.20 -53.45
CA ALA A 360 13.50 97.80 -53.62
C ALA A 360 14.75 96.90 -53.70
N ASP A 361 15.78 97.32 -54.42
CA ASP A 361 17.05 96.56 -54.52
C ASP A 361 17.73 96.39 -53.16
N ARG A 362 17.72 97.44 -52.32
CA ARG A 362 18.26 97.37 -50.95
C ARG A 362 17.47 96.45 -50.02
N GLN A 363 16.16 96.30 -50.25
CA GLN A 363 15.33 95.35 -49.48
C GLN A 363 15.57 93.91 -49.95
N ALA A 364 15.76 93.71 -51.26
CA ALA A 364 16.12 92.40 -51.81
C ALA A 364 17.49 91.90 -51.28
N GLU A 365 18.49 92.78 -51.15
CA GLU A 365 19.79 92.43 -50.54
C GLU A 365 19.68 92.03 -49.06
N ILE A 366 18.80 92.70 -48.29
CA ILE A 366 18.55 92.37 -46.88
C ILE A 366 17.83 91.01 -46.74
N ASP A 367 16.87 90.74 -47.63
CA ASP A 367 16.14 89.48 -47.64
C ASP A 367 17.03 88.31 -48.10
N GLU A 368 17.98 88.54 -49.01
CA GLU A 368 19.00 87.54 -49.37
C GLU A 368 19.90 87.18 -48.18
N LEU A 369 20.36 88.18 -47.40
CA LEU A 369 21.13 87.94 -46.18
C LEU A 369 20.32 87.22 -45.10
N ARG A 370 19.01 87.49 -45.00
CA ARG A 370 18.11 86.78 -44.08
C ARG A 370 17.90 85.33 -44.51
N ALA A 371 17.76 85.08 -45.81
CA ALA A 371 17.63 83.73 -46.37
C ALA A 371 18.90 82.89 -46.13
N ARG A 372 20.09 83.46 -46.33
CA ARG A 372 21.37 82.77 -46.05
C ARG A 372 21.54 82.43 -44.57
N ARG A 373 21.18 83.33 -43.65
CA ARG A 373 21.21 83.06 -42.19
C ARG A 373 20.20 81.98 -41.78
N TYR A 374 19.02 81.94 -42.41
CA TYR A 374 18.03 80.91 -42.16
C TYR A 374 18.49 79.54 -42.66
N GLN A 375 19.07 79.48 -43.86
CA GLN A 375 19.66 78.27 -44.43
C GLN A 375 20.81 77.75 -43.55
N GLU A 376 21.73 78.61 -43.11
CA GLU A 376 22.82 78.19 -42.21
C GLU A 376 22.32 77.73 -40.83
N ALA A 377 21.31 78.39 -40.25
CA ALA A 377 20.72 77.98 -38.97
C ALA A 377 20.00 76.63 -39.11
N HIS A 378 19.30 76.42 -40.23
CA HIS A 378 18.64 75.17 -40.56
C HIS A 378 19.65 74.04 -40.75
N ASP A 379 20.75 74.28 -41.47
CA ASP A 379 21.82 73.30 -41.69
C ASP A 379 22.55 72.93 -40.40
N ARG A 380 22.81 73.91 -39.51
CA ARG A 380 23.35 73.63 -38.17
C ARG A 380 22.37 72.80 -37.34
N GLY A 381 21.08 73.10 -37.43
CA GLY A 381 20.01 72.34 -36.78
C GLY A 381 19.90 70.90 -37.29
N ILE A 382 20.01 70.67 -38.60
CA ILE A 382 20.04 69.33 -39.18
C ILE A 382 21.26 68.56 -38.68
N ARG A 383 22.47 69.12 -38.79
CA ARG A 383 23.70 68.42 -38.37
C ARG A 383 23.68 68.07 -36.88
N ALA A 384 23.15 68.96 -36.04
CA ALA A 384 22.98 68.69 -34.61
C ALA A 384 21.98 67.56 -34.34
N LYS A 385 20.85 67.52 -35.07
CA LYS A 385 19.86 66.43 -34.97
C LYS A 385 20.43 65.10 -35.47
N GLU A 386 21.08 65.09 -36.63
CA GLU A 386 21.73 63.89 -37.17
C GLU A 386 22.79 63.32 -36.23
N LEU A 387 23.58 64.18 -35.59
CA LEU A 387 24.57 63.75 -34.60
C LEU A 387 23.90 63.18 -33.34
N ALA A 388 22.83 63.81 -32.85
CA ALA A 388 22.08 63.31 -31.70
C ALA A 388 21.39 61.96 -31.99
N ASP A 389 20.82 61.79 -33.19
CA ASP A 389 20.17 60.55 -33.61
C ASP A 389 21.20 59.42 -33.81
N ARG A 390 22.39 59.73 -34.36
CA ARG A 390 23.50 58.77 -34.44
C ARG A 390 24.00 58.34 -33.07
N LEU A 391 24.12 59.27 -32.12
CA LEU A 391 24.52 58.95 -30.74
C LEU A 391 23.49 58.05 -30.04
N ARG A 392 22.19 58.39 -30.14
CA ARG A 392 21.10 57.55 -29.62
C ARG A 392 21.06 56.16 -30.26
N ALA A 393 21.29 56.08 -31.57
CA ALA A 393 21.39 54.80 -32.25
C ALA A 393 22.61 53.98 -31.79
N ALA A 394 23.74 54.64 -31.51
CA ALA A 394 24.93 53.99 -30.97
C ALA A 394 24.72 53.49 -29.54
N GLU A 395 24.09 54.30 -28.68
CA GLU A 395 23.72 53.92 -27.30
C GLU A 395 22.74 52.74 -27.29
N THR A 396 21.66 52.81 -28.07
CA THR A 396 20.69 51.70 -28.14
C THR A 396 21.31 50.41 -28.68
N ASN A 397 22.21 50.49 -29.67
CA ASN A 397 22.95 49.32 -30.15
C ASN A 397 23.91 48.75 -29.10
N ARG A 398 24.53 49.60 -28.28
CA ARG A 398 25.37 49.19 -27.16
C ARG A 398 24.55 48.47 -26.10
N ASP A 399 23.42 49.05 -25.68
CA ASP A 399 22.53 48.45 -24.69
C ASP A 399 21.99 47.10 -25.19
N LEU A 400 21.64 47.00 -26.49
CA LEU A 400 21.23 45.73 -27.09
C LEU A 400 22.36 44.69 -27.14
N ALA A 401 23.61 45.11 -27.35
CA ALA A 401 24.76 44.22 -27.32
C ALA A 401 25.02 43.69 -25.90
N GLU A 402 25.02 44.57 -24.89
CA GLU A 402 25.18 44.21 -23.48
C GLU A 402 24.03 43.31 -23.00
N ALA A 403 22.79 43.59 -23.42
CA ALA A 403 21.63 42.73 -23.14
C ALA A 403 21.77 41.34 -23.78
N ARG A 404 22.22 41.24 -25.04
CA ARG A 404 22.46 39.95 -25.71
C ARG A 404 23.58 39.17 -25.02
N GLU A 405 24.66 39.82 -24.63
CA GLU A 405 25.77 39.16 -23.91
C GLU A 405 25.32 38.65 -22.54
N SER A 406 24.57 39.46 -21.78
CA SER A 406 24.00 39.04 -20.50
C SER A 406 23.01 37.87 -20.64
N GLN A 407 22.18 37.88 -21.69
CA GLN A 407 21.26 36.78 -22.01
C GLN A 407 22.02 35.50 -22.38
N GLN A 408 23.07 35.60 -23.20
CA GLN A 408 23.93 34.49 -23.55
C GLN A 408 24.62 33.91 -22.31
N ALA A 409 25.18 34.76 -21.46
CA ALA A 409 25.82 34.35 -20.22
C ALA A 409 24.84 33.67 -19.25
N ALA A 410 23.63 34.22 -19.08
CA ALA A 410 22.58 33.61 -18.27
C ALA A 410 22.15 32.24 -18.81
N ARG A 411 21.99 32.12 -20.14
CA ARG A 411 21.68 30.83 -20.79
C ARG A 411 22.79 29.81 -20.56
N LEU A 412 24.05 30.20 -20.70
CA LEU A 412 25.21 29.33 -20.46
C LEU A 412 25.29 28.88 -19.01
N ARG A 413 25.03 29.78 -18.05
CA ARG A 413 24.97 29.43 -16.61
C ARG A 413 23.85 28.44 -16.32
N ALA A 414 22.64 28.69 -16.83
CA ALA A 414 21.52 27.77 -16.66
C ALA A 414 21.82 26.39 -17.28
N GLN A 415 22.45 26.34 -18.46
CA GLN A 415 22.88 25.08 -19.07
C GLN A 415 23.94 24.36 -18.24
N ALA A 416 24.91 25.08 -17.66
CA ALA A 416 25.92 24.50 -16.78
C ALA A 416 25.29 23.95 -15.49
N GLU A 417 24.36 24.69 -14.86
CA GLU A 417 23.63 24.23 -13.69
C GLU A 417 22.81 22.97 -13.99
N MET A 418 22.06 22.96 -15.09
CA MET A 418 21.33 21.77 -15.54
C MET A 418 22.27 20.58 -15.77
N ALA A 419 23.41 20.78 -16.43
CA ALA A 419 24.40 19.72 -16.64
C ALA A 419 24.97 19.19 -15.31
N THR A 420 25.17 20.04 -14.30
CA THR A 420 25.63 19.58 -12.97
C THR A 420 24.55 18.77 -12.24
N ILE A 421 23.28 19.16 -12.37
CA ILE A 421 22.14 18.43 -11.80
C ILE A 421 22.02 17.07 -12.48
N GLU A 422 22.02 17.03 -13.82
CA GLU A 422 21.96 15.80 -14.60
C GLU A 422 23.13 14.85 -14.29
N ALA A 423 24.35 15.37 -14.13
CA ALA A 423 25.51 14.58 -13.75
C ALA A 423 25.37 14.00 -12.32
N ALA A 424 24.83 14.77 -11.38
CA ALA A 424 24.59 14.32 -10.01
C ALA A 424 23.49 13.24 -9.95
N GLU A 425 22.40 13.42 -10.71
CA GLU A 425 21.33 12.43 -10.84
C GLU A 425 21.84 11.15 -11.50
N PHE A 426 22.61 11.26 -12.58
CA PHE A 426 23.22 10.11 -13.24
C PHE A 426 24.17 9.35 -12.31
N ALA A 427 25.01 10.05 -11.55
CA ALA A 427 25.88 9.43 -10.55
C ALA A 427 25.09 8.70 -9.46
N ARG A 428 23.96 9.27 -9.02
CA ARG A 428 23.06 8.62 -8.05
C ARG A 428 22.45 7.34 -8.63
N VAL A 429 21.93 7.38 -9.85
CA VAL A 429 21.36 6.22 -10.53
C VAL A 429 22.42 5.12 -10.70
N LEU A 430 23.64 5.48 -11.09
CA LEU A 430 24.76 4.53 -11.17
C LEU A 430 25.07 3.89 -9.81
N ALA A 431 25.04 4.68 -8.72
CA ALA A 431 25.28 4.16 -7.38
C ALA A 431 24.16 3.20 -6.93
N GLU A 432 22.89 3.52 -7.24
CA GLU A 432 21.74 2.64 -6.96
C GLU A 432 21.82 1.34 -7.79
N ASN A 433 22.18 1.43 -9.07
CA ASN A 433 22.39 0.26 -9.93
C ASN A 433 23.53 -0.63 -9.43
N LYS A 434 24.68 -0.05 -9.03
CA LYS A 434 25.79 -0.80 -8.42
C LYS A 434 25.38 -1.49 -7.13
N LYS A 435 24.59 -0.83 -6.28
CA LYS A 435 24.05 -1.44 -5.05
C LYS A 435 23.09 -2.59 -5.37
N ALA A 436 22.22 -2.42 -6.36
CA ALA A 436 21.31 -3.48 -6.81
C ALA A 436 22.07 -4.68 -7.39
N GLU A 437 23.14 -4.45 -8.14
CA GLU A 437 24.02 -5.49 -8.66
C GLU A 437 24.74 -6.23 -7.52
N GLN A 438 25.29 -5.53 -6.53
CA GLN A 438 25.90 -6.14 -5.35
C GLN A 438 24.89 -6.97 -4.53
N LEU A 439 23.66 -6.48 -4.36
CA LEU A 439 22.59 -7.24 -3.72
C LEU A 439 22.23 -8.50 -4.52
N ARG A 440 22.21 -8.42 -5.85
CA ARG A 440 21.99 -9.60 -6.71
C ARG A 440 23.12 -10.62 -6.59
N LEU A 441 24.38 -10.17 -6.57
CA LEU A 441 25.53 -11.03 -6.39
C LEU A 441 25.50 -11.74 -5.03
N THR A 442 25.30 -10.98 -3.95
CA THR A 442 25.20 -11.57 -2.58
C THR A 442 24.02 -12.54 -2.44
N GLN A 443 22.87 -12.25 -3.07
CA GLN A 443 21.75 -13.20 -3.13
C GLN A 443 22.09 -14.46 -3.93
N ALA A 444 22.81 -14.32 -5.05
CA ALA A 444 23.25 -15.45 -5.86
C ALA A 444 24.27 -16.32 -5.12
N GLU A 445 25.21 -15.71 -4.39
CA GLU A 445 26.18 -16.37 -3.51
C GLU A 445 25.47 -17.11 -2.38
N ALA A 446 24.56 -16.45 -1.65
CA ALA A 446 23.77 -17.09 -0.60
C ALA A 446 22.94 -18.28 -1.14
N ALA A 447 22.33 -18.12 -2.31
CA ALA A 447 21.62 -19.22 -2.96
C ALA A 447 22.56 -20.36 -3.39
N ALA A 448 23.78 -20.04 -3.82
CA ALA A 448 24.80 -21.05 -4.13
C ALA A 448 25.25 -21.79 -2.86
N GLU A 449 25.46 -21.10 -1.74
CA GLU A 449 25.77 -21.73 -0.45
C GLU A 449 24.66 -22.68 0.00
N VAL A 450 23.40 -22.27 -0.09
CA VAL A 450 22.26 -23.13 0.25
C VAL A 450 22.24 -24.38 -0.64
N ARG A 451 22.50 -24.23 -1.94
CA ARG A 451 22.61 -25.38 -2.86
C ARG A 451 23.77 -26.30 -2.47
N GLN A 452 24.93 -25.75 -2.08
CA GLN A 452 26.06 -26.56 -1.64
C GLN A 452 25.74 -27.33 -0.36
N ARG A 453 25.15 -26.67 0.64
CA ARG A 453 24.71 -27.34 1.89
C ARG A 453 23.72 -28.47 1.60
N HIS A 454 22.75 -28.23 0.73
CA HIS A 454 21.79 -29.25 0.31
C HIS A 454 22.47 -30.41 -0.45
N MET A 455 23.45 -30.13 -1.33
CA MET A 455 24.23 -31.18 -1.99
C MET A 455 25.03 -32.02 -0.99
N ASP A 456 25.64 -31.40 0.01
CA ASP A 456 26.39 -32.10 1.06
C ASP A 456 25.46 -32.95 1.94
N GLU A 457 24.30 -32.42 2.32
CA GLU A 457 23.26 -33.19 3.02
C GLU A 457 22.83 -34.42 2.20
N LEU A 458 22.56 -34.26 0.90
CA LEU A 458 22.23 -35.40 0.02
C LEU A 458 23.38 -36.41 -0.06
N ARG A 459 24.63 -35.98 -0.15
CA ARG A 459 25.80 -36.88 -0.13
C ARG A 459 25.88 -37.64 1.18
N THR A 460 25.67 -36.99 2.32
CA THR A 460 25.66 -37.66 3.63
C THR A 460 24.51 -38.67 3.73
N GLN A 461 23.34 -38.34 3.19
CA GLN A 461 22.19 -39.24 3.17
C GLN A 461 22.44 -40.47 2.28
N ILE A 462 23.03 -40.27 1.10
CA ILE A 462 23.42 -41.37 0.20
C ILE A 462 24.44 -42.28 0.89
N ALA A 463 25.47 -41.70 1.50
CA ALA A 463 26.48 -42.46 2.24
C ALA A 463 25.86 -43.27 3.40
N ALA A 464 24.98 -42.65 4.21
CA ALA A 464 24.30 -43.33 5.31
C ALA A 464 23.38 -44.47 4.83
N ASN A 465 22.69 -44.28 3.70
CA ASN A 465 21.88 -45.32 3.08
C ASN A 465 22.73 -46.46 2.52
N GLU A 466 23.88 -46.15 1.90
CA GLU A 466 24.84 -47.15 1.43
C GLU A 466 25.43 -47.96 2.59
N GLU A 467 25.80 -47.31 3.69
CA GLU A 467 26.26 -47.99 4.91
C GLU A 467 25.17 -48.88 5.51
N SER A 468 23.93 -48.39 5.58
CA SER A 468 22.79 -49.19 6.08
C SER A 468 22.56 -50.43 5.20
N ARG A 469 22.61 -50.29 3.87
CA ARG A 469 22.49 -51.44 2.95
C ARG A 469 23.64 -52.43 3.09
N LYS A 470 24.87 -51.94 3.28
CA LYS A 470 26.02 -52.82 3.54
C LYS A 470 25.82 -53.59 4.84
N HIS A 471 25.39 -52.91 5.91
CA HIS A 471 25.11 -53.54 7.20
C HIS A 471 24.00 -54.58 7.09
N GLU A 472 22.88 -54.27 6.44
CA GLU A 472 21.79 -55.23 6.19
C GLU A 472 22.28 -56.44 5.39
N HIS A 473 23.12 -56.23 4.37
CA HIS A 473 23.70 -57.33 3.61
C HIS A 473 24.64 -58.18 4.46
N GLU A 474 25.50 -57.58 5.27
CA GLU A 474 26.37 -58.28 6.21
C GLU A 474 25.56 -59.09 7.24
N GLU A 475 24.49 -58.52 7.78
CA GLU A 475 23.57 -59.22 8.69
C GLU A 475 22.89 -60.41 8.01
N GLN A 476 22.44 -60.26 6.75
CA GLN A 476 21.86 -61.37 5.98
C GLN A 476 22.88 -62.50 5.75
N VAL A 477 24.11 -62.14 5.39
CA VAL A 477 25.20 -63.11 5.20
C VAL A 477 25.53 -63.80 6.53
N GLN A 478 25.64 -63.05 7.63
CA GLN A 478 25.88 -63.60 8.96
C GLN A 478 24.74 -64.51 9.43
N ALA A 479 23.48 -64.13 9.18
CA ALA A 479 22.32 -64.97 9.45
C ALA A 479 22.37 -66.27 8.63
N GLY A 480 22.78 -66.19 7.37
CA GLY A 480 22.99 -67.36 6.50
C GLY A 480 24.11 -68.28 7.02
N ILE A 481 25.24 -67.73 7.45
CA ILE A 481 26.35 -68.47 8.06
C ILE A 481 25.89 -69.13 9.38
N ALA A 482 25.16 -68.40 10.23
CA ALA A 482 24.63 -68.92 11.49
C ALA A 482 23.62 -70.04 11.27
N ALA A 483 22.76 -69.94 10.25
CA ALA A 483 21.82 -71.00 9.87
C ALA A 483 22.57 -72.26 9.39
N ARG A 484 23.58 -72.10 8.53
CA ARG A 484 24.44 -73.23 8.09
C ARG A 484 25.19 -73.86 9.26
N ALA A 485 25.69 -73.06 10.20
CA ALA A 485 26.36 -73.55 11.40
C ALA A 485 25.41 -74.33 12.33
N LYS A 486 24.15 -73.91 12.46
CA LYS A 486 23.11 -74.67 13.19
C LYS A 486 22.84 -76.02 12.54
N ILE A 487 22.62 -76.03 11.22
CA ILE A 487 22.41 -77.27 10.46
C ILE A 487 23.62 -78.20 10.60
N ALA A 488 24.84 -77.68 10.51
CA ALA A 488 26.06 -78.48 10.68
C ALA A 488 26.16 -79.10 12.09
N ARG A 489 25.80 -78.36 13.15
CA ARG A 489 25.76 -78.89 14.53
C ARG A 489 24.70 -79.99 14.68
N GLU A 490 23.52 -79.80 14.09
CA GLU A 490 22.46 -80.81 14.09
C GLU A 490 22.89 -82.08 13.34
N MET A 491 23.58 -81.94 12.20
CA MET A 491 24.13 -83.07 11.47
C MET A 491 25.18 -83.83 12.29
N ALA A 492 26.11 -83.12 12.95
CA ALA A 492 27.11 -83.74 13.82
C ALA A 492 26.46 -84.48 15.00
N LEU A 493 25.39 -83.92 15.57
CA LEU A 493 24.63 -84.57 16.64
C LEU A 493 23.95 -85.86 16.14
N ILE A 494 23.25 -85.81 15.01
CA ILE A 494 22.60 -86.98 14.42
C ILE A 494 23.62 -88.07 14.09
N GLU A 495 24.79 -87.68 13.58
CA GLU A 495 25.87 -88.63 13.30
C GLU A 495 26.46 -89.25 14.57
N SER A 496 26.61 -88.48 15.65
CA SER A 496 27.04 -89.01 16.95
C SER A 496 26.03 -90.03 17.53
N ILE A 497 24.72 -89.74 17.40
CA ILE A 497 23.64 -90.64 17.83
C ILE A 497 23.63 -91.90 16.96
N ARG A 498 23.84 -91.77 15.64
CA ARG A 498 23.95 -92.90 14.71
C ARG A 498 25.11 -93.82 15.10
N GLN A 499 26.27 -93.26 15.44
CA GLN A 499 27.43 -94.05 15.90
C GLN A 499 27.15 -94.73 17.24
N GLN A 500 26.47 -94.07 18.18
CA GLN A 500 26.04 -94.69 19.45
C GLN A 500 25.07 -95.86 19.20
N LYS A 501 24.08 -95.68 18.34
CA LYS A 501 23.11 -96.73 17.98
C LYS A 501 23.74 -97.90 17.25
N LEU A 502 24.72 -97.66 16.37
CA LEU A 502 25.49 -98.74 15.75
C LEU A 502 26.30 -99.54 16.78
N LYS A 503 26.89 -98.86 17.78
CA LYS A 503 27.59 -99.50 18.90
C LYS A 503 26.66 -100.30 19.82
N GLU A 504 25.45 -99.81 20.07
CA GLU A 504 24.40 -100.55 20.80
C GLU A 504 24.01 -101.82 20.03
N MET A 505 23.74 -101.71 18.72
CA MET A 505 23.46 -102.87 17.86
C MET A 505 24.65 -103.85 17.77
N GLU A 506 25.87 -103.34 17.97
CA GLU A 506 27.10 -104.12 18.15
C GLU A 506 27.09 -104.94 19.43
N ALA A 507 26.81 -104.30 20.56
CA ALA A 507 26.70 -104.93 21.87
C ALA A 507 25.56 -105.97 21.93
N ASP A 508 24.45 -105.72 21.25
CA ASP A 508 23.28 -106.60 21.19
C ASP A 508 23.47 -107.82 20.26
N GLY A 509 24.63 -107.96 19.61
CA GLY A 509 24.98 -109.15 18.82
C GLY A 509 24.33 -109.26 17.42
N ILE A 510 23.72 -108.19 16.90
CA ILE A 510 23.01 -108.17 15.61
C ILE A 510 23.97 -108.36 14.40
N PRO A 511 23.82 -109.34 13.50
CA PRO A 511 24.76 -109.53 12.39
C PRO A 511 25.01 -108.30 11.49
N ALA A 512 26.25 -108.11 11.03
CA ALA A 512 26.71 -106.92 10.30
C ALA A 512 25.90 -106.58 9.04
N LYS A 513 25.26 -107.58 8.40
CA LYS A 513 24.37 -107.40 7.24
C LYS A 513 23.23 -106.42 7.52
N TYR A 514 22.67 -106.44 8.73
CA TYR A 514 21.54 -105.59 9.12
C TYR A 514 21.96 -104.23 9.71
N ARG A 515 23.21 -104.11 10.18
CA ARG A 515 23.80 -102.83 10.61
C ARG A 515 24.21 -101.94 9.43
N ALA A 516 24.51 -102.55 8.28
CA ALA A 516 24.97 -101.86 7.07
C ALA A 516 23.96 -100.84 6.52
N GLU A 517 22.66 -101.05 6.71
CA GLU A 517 21.62 -100.12 6.26
C GLU A 517 21.63 -98.83 7.08
N LEU A 518 21.68 -98.92 8.40
CA LEU A 518 21.79 -97.76 9.29
C LEU A 518 23.12 -97.01 9.12
N ALA A 519 24.20 -97.74 8.84
CA ALA A 519 25.52 -97.16 8.56
C ALA A 519 25.59 -96.42 7.21
N ARG A 520 24.76 -96.78 6.22
CA ARG A 520 24.71 -96.14 4.91
C ARG A 520 23.62 -95.07 4.79
N LYS A 521 22.70 -95.00 5.76
CA LYS A 521 21.58 -94.04 5.73
C LYS A 521 22.07 -92.63 6.04
N ASN A 522 21.93 -91.74 5.06
CA ASN A 522 22.28 -90.33 5.16
C ASN A 522 21.04 -89.51 5.55
N PHE A 523 20.97 -89.09 6.81
CA PHE A 523 19.81 -88.38 7.38
C PHE A 523 19.71 -86.89 6.99
N GLY A 524 20.64 -86.37 6.19
CA GLY A 524 20.75 -84.94 5.85
C GLY A 524 20.32 -84.55 4.43
N LYS A 525 19.89 -85.49 3.57
CA LYS A 525 19.58 -85.19 2.15
C LYS A 525 18.15 -84.68 1.89
N GLU A 526 17.26 -84.74 2.87
CA GLU A 526 15.83 -84.43 2.67
C GLU A 526 15.42 -83.00 3.09
N ARG A 527 16.36 -82.17 3.63
CA ARG A 527 16.06 -80.83 4.18
C ARG A 527 16.93 -79.68 3.65
N LEU A 528 17.68 -79.91 2.58
CA LEU A 528 18.33 -78.86 1.78
C LEU A 528 17.44 -78.56 0.57
#